data_AF-A0A8S2R2U2-F1
#
_entry.id   AF-A0A8S2R2U2-F1
#
_cell.length_a   1.000
_cell.length_b   1.000
_cell.length_c   1.000
_cell.angle_alpha   90.00
_cell.angle_beta   90.00
_cell.angle_gamma   90.00
#
_symmetry.space_group_name_H-M   'P 1'
#
loop_
_entity.id
_entity.type
_entity.pdbx_description
1 polymer ?
#
loop_
_entity_poly.entity_id
_entity_poly.type
_entity_poly.pdbx_seq_one_letter_code
_entity_poly.pdbx_strand_id
1 'polypeptide(L)'
;MCMINPNNILLAQLTGTGGLAMGGGTLQFDWLTLTSQLGSPILTPLWAQINILIGFVLACWLFVPIMYYTNVWNFMTFPIADSRFFYLNGSVFQLPGNTQQGAAVPLPKGNRFEISNNNTHPHFYSTVTFVIGNYLFFASLAALITHTIFYYGKDILKHAKTSLQHRQNDIHCLLMSKYSEAPQWLYWIVSTIGFVSGCFICHYGKLMPWEYLYISVPLGILSLLPTGIINAKTNIFIDLTNVTVLVSGLLLPGNIAGNYTFSTYTWLIQNRAMYLLRNLKFAHYMKISPRAIFSIQLIIALLSSAIRYCISQYLMDSIEGICESNKNWLCTNVQTMSHTFSSISKYSYLSLFDKV
;
A
#
# COMPACT_ATOMS: atom_id res chain seq x y z
N MET A 1 13.17 26.00 8.97
CA MET A 1 13.79 26.52 7.73
C MET A 1 12.93 27.53 6.97
N CYS A 2 11.59 27.42 6.95
CA CYS A 2 10.71 28.51 6.48
C CYS A 2 10.88 29.85 7.25
N MET A 3 11.55 29.83 8.40
CA MET A 3 11.95 31.01 9.18
C MET A 3 13.20 31.74 8.63
N ILE A 4 14.05 31.09 7.81
CA ILE A 4 15.28 31.71 7.30
C ILE A 4 14.96 32.71 6.18
N ASN A 5 14.11 32.31 5.24
CA ASN A 5 13.57 33.23 4.24
C ASN A 5 12.20 32.70 3.77
N PRO A 6 11.08 33.25 4.27
CA PRO A 6 9.75 32.74 3.96
C PRO A 6 9.31 33.02 2.51
N ASN A 7 9.92 34.00 1.84
CA ASN A 7 9.51 34.43 0.50
C ASN A 7 10.29 33.74 -0.63
N ASN A 8 11.34 32.97 -0.30
CA ASN A 8 12.14 32.28 -1.30
C ASN A 8 11.49 30.93 -1.67
N ILE A 9 10.86 30.90 -2.85
CA ILE A 9 10.17 29.73 -3.39
C ILE A 9 11.12 28.53 -3.53
N LEU A 10 12.36 28.75 -3.97
CA LEU A 10 13.35 27.68 -4.15
C LEU A 10 13.78 27.11 -2.79
N LEU A 11 13.97 27.96 -1.78
CA LEU A 11 14.27 27.50 -0.42
C LEU A 11 13.10 26.70 0.17
N ALA A 12 11.86 27.15 -0.05
CA ALA A 12 10.66 26.44 0.38
C ALA A 12 10.48 25.09 -0.34
N GLN A 13 10.78 25.04 -1.64
CA GLN A 13 10.74 23.83 -2.45
C GLN A 13 11.80 22.80 -2.06
N LEU A 14 13.01 23.25 -1.71
CA LEU A 14 14.08 22.34 -1.31
C LEU A 14 13.95 21.91 0.15
N THR A 15 13.64 22.83 1.07
CA THR A 15 13.75 22.61 2.53
C THR A 15 12.41 22.58 3.28
N GLY A 16 11.29 22.89 2.60
CA GLY A 16 9.98 23.02 3.24
C GLY A 16 9.30 21.69 3.54
N THR A 17 8.27 21.73 4.38
CA THR A 17 7.45 20.57 4.80
C THR A 17 6.64 19.92 3.67
N GLY A 18 6.44 20.63 2.56
CA GLY A 18 5.88 20.11 1.31
C GLY A 18 6.90 20.11 0.16
N GLY A 19 8.21 20.16 0.48
CA GLY A 19 9.31 20.19 -0.47
C GLY A 19 10.12 18.89 -0.50
N LEU A 20 11.31 18.93 -1.09
CA LEU A 20 12.20 17.77 -1.30
C LEU A 20 13.00 17.35 -0.06
N ALA A 21 12.72 17.95 1.09
CA ALA A 21 13.36 17.61 2.35
C ALA A 21 14.90 17.71 2.33
N MET A 22 15.46 18.54 1.44
CA MET A 22 16.88 18.81 1.31
C MET A 22 17.37 19.75 2.42
N GLY A 23 18.62 19.57 2.85
CA GLY A 23 19.35 20.51 3.71
C GLY A 23 18.66 20.90 5.01
N GLY A 24 18.79 20.09 6.07
CA GLY A 24 18.40 20.44 7.46
C GLY A 24 16.92 20.73 7.73
N GLY A 25 16.10 20.92 6.69
CA GLY A 25 14.66 21.23 6.76
C GLY A 25 13.79 20.10 7.29
N THR A 26 14.35 18.89 7.39
CA THR A 26 13.68 17.68 7.88
C THR A 26 14.31 17.07 9.13
N LEU A 27 15.23 17.79 9.78
CA LEU A 27 15.69 17.41 11.11
C LEU A 27 14.52 17.57 12.07
N GLN A 28 13.82 16.48 12.31
CA GLN A 28 12.74 16.37 13.27
C GLN A 28 13.25 15.60 14.47
N PHE A 29 13.18 16.22 15.64
CA PHE A 29 13.51 15.58 16.92
C PHE A 29 12.28 14.93 17.57
N ASP A 30 11.13 14.97 16.91
CA ASP A 30 9.94 14.29 17.37
C ASP A 30 9.97 12.81 16.96
N TRP A 31 10.05 11.96 17.98
CA TRP A 31 10.03 10.51 17.83
C TRP A 31 8.76 10.00 17.15
N LEU A 32 7.60 10.61 17.42
CA LEU A 32 6.33 10.21 16.79
C LEU A 32 6.38 10.46 15.29
N THR A 33 6.86 11.62 14.87
CA THR A 33 6.97 11.93 13.44
C THR A 33 8.00 11.04 12.74
N LEU A 34 9.17 10.79 13.36
CA LEU A 34 10.21 9.89 12.81
C LEU A 34 9.72 8.45 12.64
N THR A 35 8.99 7.93 13.64
CA THR A 35 8.52 6.53 13.62
C THR A 35 7.25 6.32 12.80
N SER A 36 6.50 7.38 12.50
CA SER A 36 5.23 7.29 11.79
C SER A 36 5.33 6.76 10.35
N GLN A 37 6.46 6.98 9.67
CA GLN A 37 6.60 6.68 8.23
C GLN A 37 7.44 5.44 7.91
N LEU A 38 8.52 5.17 8.66
CA LEU A 38 9.42 4.03 8.42
C LEU A 38 9.44 3.00 9.57
N GLY A 39 8.54 3.13 10.54
CA GLY A 39 8.55 2.32 11.75
C GLY A 39 9.69 2.70 12.71
N SER A 40 9.94 1.87 13.73
CA SER A 40 11.00 2.14 14.69
C SER A 40 12.37 1.85 14.06
N PRO A 41 13.24 2.86 13.88
CA PRO A 41 14.55 2.67 13.27
C PRO A 41 15.42 1.73 14.11
N ILE A 42 15.22 1.69 15.44
CA ILE A 42 15.99 0.85 16.36
C ILE A 42 15.89 -0.65 16.01
N LEU A 43 14.77 -1.08 15.44
CA LEU A 43 14.53 -2.48 15.08
C LEU A 43 15.11 -2.86 13.71
N THR A 44 15.42 -1.85 12.87
CA THR A 44 15.89 -2.02 11.49
C THR A 44 17.42 -2.01 11.49
N PRO A 45 18.10 -3.00 10.89
CA PRO A 45 19.54 -3.07 10.91
C PRO A 45 20.17 -1.91 10.12
N LEU A 46 21.34 -1.45 10.57
CA LEU A 46 22.01 -0.25 10.04
C LEU A 46 22.27 -0.34 8.53
N TRP A 47 22.68 -1.51 8.03
CA TRP A 47 22.91 -1.71 6.59
C TRP A 47 21.65 -1.45 5.75
N ALA A 48 20.46 -1.83 6.25
CA ALA A 48 19.20 -1.62 5.55
C ALA A 48 18.82 -0.13 5.58
N GLN A 49 19.05 0.54 6.71
CA GLN A 49 18.82 1.97 6.84
C GLN A 49 19.70 2.80 5.88
N ILE A 50 20.99 2.46 5.76
CA ILE A 50 21.89 3.13 4.82
C ILE A 50 21.39 2.96 3.38
N ASN A 51 20.93 1.76 3.00
CA ASN A 51 20.37 1.53 1.67
C ASN A 51 19.12 2.37 1.39
N ILE A 52 18.20 2.47 2.37
CA ILE A 52 17.04 3.35 2.26
C ILE A 52 17.47 4.81 2.11
N LEU A 53 18.45 5.25 2.90
CA LEU A 53 18.95 6.62 2.85
C LEU A 53 19.57 6.95 1.49
N ILE A 54 20.41 6.06 0.96
CA ILE A 54 21.00 6.21 -0.38
C ILE A 54 19.88 6.27 -1.44
N GLY A 55 18.90 5.37 -1.37
CA GLY A 55 17.74 5.38 -2.26
C GLY A 55 16.96 6.69 -2.20
N PHE A 56 16.73 7.22 -1.00
CA PHE A 56 16.09 8.51 -0.78
C PHE A 56 16.89 9.68 -1.36
N VAL A 57 18.20 9.74 -1.12
CA VAL A 57 19.08 10.78 -1.67
C VAL A 57 19.07 10.74 -3.20
N LEU A 58 19.18 9.56 -3.81
CA LEU A 58 19.13 9.42 -5.26
C LEU A 58 17.75 9.83 -5.82
N ALA A 59 16.66 9.37 -5.21
CA ALA A 59 15.31 9.70 -5.67
C ALA A 59 15.00 11.19 -5.51
N CYS A 60 15.02 11.67 -4.26
CA CYS A 60 14.51 13.00 -3.91
C CYS A 60 15.51 14.13 -4.17
N TRP A 61 16.81 13.88 -4.07
CA TRP A 61 17.82 14.94 -4.19
C TRP A 61 18.53 14.95 -5.54
N LEU A 62 18.47 13.86 -6.31
CA LEU A 62 19.04 13.78 -7.66
C LEU A 62 17.94 13.71 -8.72
N PHE A 63 17.14 12.64 -8.76
CA PHE A 63 16.18 12.43 -9.86
C PHE A 63 15.05 13.47 -9.90
N VAL A 64 14.44 13.79 -8.76
CA VAL A 64 13.33 14.77 -8.73
C VAL A 64 13.78 16.16 -9.19
N PRO A 65 14.87 16.78 -8.67
CA PRO A 65 15.35 18.06 -9.16
C PRO A 65 15.72 18.04 -10.64
N ILE A 66 16.41 16.99 -11.12
CA ILE A 66 16.78 16.88 -12.52
C ILE A 66 15.53 16.93 -13.39
N MET A 67 14.54 16.08 -13.15
CA MET A 67 13.32 16.04 -13.97
C MET A 67 12.49 17.33 -13.87
N TYR A 68 12.42 17.96 -12.69
CA TYR A 68 11.67 19.19 -12.49
C TYR A 68 12.31 20.38 -13.20
N TYR A 69 13.62 20.61 -13.00
CA TYR A 69 14.31 21.78 -13.56
C TYR A 69 14.66 21.64 -15.05
N THR A 70 14.77 20.40 -15.57
CA THR A 70 14.86 20.17 -17.03
C THR A 70 13.50 20.18 -17.72
N ASN A 71 12.42 20.42 -16.97
CA ASN A 71 11.04 20.50 -17.44
C ASN A 71 10.61 19.28 -18.28
N VAL A 72 11.04 18.08 -17.88
CA VAL A 72 10.58 16.84 -18.51
C VAL A 72 9.07 16.75 -18.32
N TRP A 73 8.32 16.49 -19.39
CA TRP A 73 6.85 16.35 -19.35
C TRP A 73 6.08 17.55 -18.78
N ASN A 74 6.60 18.77 -18.93
CA ASN A 74 5.98 20.02 -18.44
C ASN A 74 5.80 20.07 -16.91
N PHE A 75 6.69 19.40 -16.19
CA PHE A 75 6.66 19.34 -14.73
C PHE A 75 6.78 20.68 -14.01
N MET A 76 7.38 21.70 -14.64
CA MET A 76 7.52 23.02 -14.04
C MET A 76 6.18 23.76 -13.86
N THR A 77 5.13 23.33 -14.56
CA THR A 77 3.80 23.97 -14.51
C THR A 77 3.03 23.69 -13.20
N PHE A 78 3.47 22.70 -12.41
CA PHE A 78 2.81 22.29 -11.17
C PHE A 78 3.79 22.21 -9.99
N PRO A 79 3.29 22.15 -8.74
CA PRO A 79 4.15 22.02 -7.56
C PRO A 79 5.01 20.75 -7.59
N ILE A 80 6.20 20.81 -6.97
CA ILE A 80 7.17 19.70 -6.92
C ILE A 80 6.58 18.48 -6.21
N ALA A 81 5.87 18.70 -5.11
CA ALA A 81 5.21 17.66 -4.32
C ALA A 81 3.81 18.14 -3.92
N ASP A 82 2.80 17.36 -4.30
CA ASP A 82 1.40 17.55 -3.95
C ASP A 82 0.68 16.22 -4.17
N SER A 83 -0.35 15.94 -3.36
CA SER A 83 -1.20 14.75 -3.50
C SER A 83 -2.28 14.92 -4.56
N ARG A 84 -2.49 16.14 -5.04
CA ARG A 84 -3.53 16.48 -6.03
C ARG A 84 -3.04 16.26 -7.46
N PHE A 85 -3.99 16.06 -8.36
CA PHE A 85 -3.76 15.96 -9.81
C PHE A 85 -4.01 17.31 -10.47
N PHE A 86 -3.40 17.55 -11.63
CA PHE A 86 -3.42 18.82 -12.35
C PHE A 86 -3.77 18.62 -13.82
N TYR A 87 -4.37 19.64 -14.42
CA TYR A 87 -4.43 19.80 -15.87
C TYR A 87 -3.12 20.39 -16.40
N LEU A 88 -2.89 20.32 -17.72
CA LEU A 88 -1.68 20.85 -18.35
C LEU A 88 -1.48 22.36 -18.11
N ASN A 89 -2.56 23.09 -17.88
CA ASN A 89 -2.54 24.53 -17.56
C ASN A 89 -2.18 24.83 -16.09
N GLY A 90 -1.90 23.81 -15.27
CA GLY A 90 -1.58 23.96 -13.84
C GLY A 90 -2.80 24.10 -12.93
N SER A 91 -4.03 24.08 -13.46
CA SER A 91 -5.23 24.06 -12.61
C SER A 91 -5.44 22.68 -12.00
N VAL A 92 -5.99 22.65 -10.79
CA VAL A 92 -6.26 21.39 -10.08
C VAL A 92 -7.31 20.58 -10.83
N PHE A 93 -7.03 19.29 -11.06
CA PHE A 93 -7.94 18.35 -11.68
C PHE A 93 -9.15 18.11 -10.79
N GLN A 94 -10.34 18.38 -11.34
CA GLN A 94 -11.62 18.15 -10.69
C GLN A 94 -12.34 17.02 -11.41
N LEU A 95 -12.76 16.00 -10.65
CA LEU A 95 -13.55 14.89 -11.17
C LEU A 95 -15.01 15.35 -11.38
N PRO A 96 -15.65 15.02 -12.51
CA PRO A 96 -17.03 15.41 -12.77
C PRO A 96 -17.95 14.77 -11.72
N GLY A 97 -18.68 15.61 -10.97
CA GLY A 97 -19.54 15.21 -9.85
C GLY A 97 -19.17 15.85 -8.50
N ASN A 98 -17.96 16.40 -8.36
CA ASN A 98 -17.54 17.14 -7.17
C ASN A 98 -17.26 18.60 -7.51
N THR A 99 -18.17 19.49 -7.11
CA THR A 99 -18.02 20.95 -7.21
C THR A 99 -17.07 21.54 -6.16
N GLN A 100 -16.28 20.73 -5.46
CA GLN A 100 -15.41 21.19 -4.37
C GLN A 100 -14.08 20.42 -4.38
N GLN A 101 -13.01 21.20 -4.16
CA GLN A 101 -11.61 20.79 -4.21
C GLN A 101 -11.31 19.70 -3.18
N GLY A 102 -10.85 18.52 -3.62
CA GLY A 102 -10.32 17.47 -2.73
C GLY A 102 -11.31 16.44 -2.20
N ALA A 103 -12.58 16.48 -2.61
CA ALA A 103 -13.53 15.45 -2.23
C ALA A 103 -13.17 14.09 -2.87
N ALA A 104 -13.16 13.05 -2.04
CA ALA A 104 -13.13 11.65 -2.48
C ALA A 104 -14.13 11.49 -3.63
N VAL A 105 -13.77 10.73 -4.66
CA VAL A 105 -14.68 10.42 -5.77
C VAL A 105 -15.98 9.85 -5.14
N PRO A 106 -17.12 10.56 -5.16
CA PRO A 106 -18.37 9.90 -4.89
C PRO A 106 -18.46 8.85 -5.98
N LEU A 107 -18.53 7.58 -5.59
CA LEU A 107 -18.85 6.51 -6.51
C LEU A 107 -20.07 7.00 -7.31
N PRO A 108 -19.94 7.30 -8.62
CA PRO A 108 -21.10 7.71 -9.40
C PRO A 108 -22.13 6.60 -9.25
N LYS A 109 -23.41 6.98 -9.17
CA LYS A 109 -24.54 6.04 -9.02
C LYS A 109 -24.36 4.88 -10.02
N GLY A 110 -23.82 3.74 -9.57
CA GLY A 110 -23.52 2.59 -10.43
C GLY A 110 -22.12 1.96 -10.38
N ASN A 111 -21.24 2.25 -9.41
CA ASN A 111 -19.90 1.62 -9.24
C ASN A 111 -18.93 1.75 -10.43
N ARG A 112 -19.34 2.40 -11.53
CA ARG A 112 -18.61 2.49 -12.80
C ARG A 112 -18.42 3.94 -13.18
N PHE A 113 -17.25 4.27 -13.74
CA PHE A 113 -17.06 5.55 -14.40
C PHE A 113 -17.97 5.64 -15.64
N GLU A 114 -18.98 6.51 -15.60
CA GLU A 114 -19.67 6.95 -16.80
C GLU A 114 -18.76 7.95 -17.53
N ILE A 115 -18.09 7.46 -18.58
CA ILE A 115 -17.34 8.32 -19.48
C ILE A 115 -18.37 9.02 -20.37
N SER A 116 -18.61 10.30 -20.11
CA SER A 116 -19.37 11.15 -21.03
C SER A 116 -18.80 10.99 -22.44
N ASN A 117 -19.67 10.69 -23.40
CA ASN A 117 -19.37 10.37 -24.79
C ASN A 117 -18.73 11.53 -25.59
N ASN A 118 -18.31 12.61 -24.92
CA ASN A 118 -17.64 13.74 -25.54
C ASN A 118 -16.13 13.45 -25.60
N ASN A 119 -15.57 13.52 -26.81
CA ASN A 119 -14.22 13.11 -27.20
C ASN A 119 -13.05 13.90 -26.56
N THR A 120 -13.25 14.52 -25.41
CA THR A 120 -12.19 15.17 -24.65
C THR A 120 -11.97 14.36 -23.38
N HIS A 121 -11.17 13.30 -23.47
CA HIS A 121 -10.65 12.65 -22.27
C HIS A 121 -9.66 13.63 -21.61
N PRO A 122 -9.97 14.22 -20.44
CA PRO A 122 -9.01 15.10 -19.81
C PRO A 122 -7.85 14.24 -19.31
N HIS A 123 -6.71 14.38 -19.98
CA HIS A 123 -5.42 13.92 -19.48
C HIS A 123 -5.14 14.69 -18.19
N PHE A 124 -4.88 13.94 -17.13
CA PHE A 124 -4.44 14.50 -15.86
C PHE A 124 -2.96 14.20 -15.68
N TYR A 125 -2.27 15.19 -15.12
CA TYR A 125 -0.87 15.16 -14.78
C TYR A 125 -0.75 15.09 -13.27
N SER A 126 0.35 14.50 -12.80
CA SER A 126 0.66 14.43 -11.37
C SER A 126 2.02 15.04 -11.12
N THR A 127 2.30 15.35 -9.86
CA THR A 127 3.57 15.96 -9.45
C THR A 127 4.75 15.04 -9.70
N VAL A 128 5.93 15.61 -9.91
CA VAL A 128 7.17 14.86 -10.22
C VAL A 128 7.48 13.83 -9.14
N THR A 129 7.30 14.22 -7.89
CA THR A 129 7.55 13.37 -6.72
C THR A 129 6.61 12.15 -6.72
N PHE A 130 5.33 12.34 -7.09
CA PHE A 130 4.38 11.25 -7.18
C PHE A 130 4.71 10.30 -8.33
N VAL A 131 5.09 10.84 -9.50
CA VAL A 131 5.47 10.03 -10.66
C VAL A 131 6.71 9.18 -10.37
N ILE A 132 7.79 9.80 -9.90
CA ILE A 132 9.02 9.08 -9.53
C ILE A 132 8.76 8.05 -8.42
N GLY A 133 7.95 8.41 -7.42
CA GLY A 133 7.54 7.49 -6.36
C GLY A 133 6.85 6.24 -6.89
N ASN A 134 5.92 6.38 -7.84
CA ASN A 134 5.26 5.24 -8.48
C ASN A 134 6.25 4.38 -9.30
N TYR A 135 7.14 5.01 -10.08
CA TYR A 135 8.17 4.27 -10.84
C TYR A 135 9.08 3.44 -9.92
N LEU A 136 9.57 4.04 -8.83
CA LEU A 136 10.42 3.35 -7.86
C LEU A 136 9.67 2.22 -7.14
N PHE A 137 8.36 2.34 -6.98
CA PHE A 137 7.53 1.27 -6.42
C PHE A 137 7.42 0.06 -7.37
N PHE A 138 7.23 0.28 -8.67
CA PHE A 138 7.26 -0.81 -9.65
C PHE A 138 8.66 -1.42 -9.75
N ALA A 139 9.70 -0.59 -9.72
CA ALA A 139 11.08 -1.05 -9.71
C ALA A 139 11.41 -1.88 -8.45
N SER A 140 10.91 -1.47 -7.27
CA SER A 140 11.14 -2.19 -6.02
C SER A 140 10.49 -3.57 -6.01
N LEU A 141 9.33 -3.74 -6.66
CA LEU A 141 8.70 -5.05 -6.83
C LEU A 141 9.50 -5.97 -7.75
N ALA A 142 9.97 -5.46 -8.89
CA ALA A 142 10.83 -6.23 -9.79
C ALA A 142 12.13 -6.63 -9.09
N ALA A 143 12.74 -5.69 -8.34
CA ALA A 143 13.92 -5.94 -7.52
C ALA A 143 13.64 -6.97 -6.41
N LEU A 144 12.50 -6.89 -5.74
CA LEU A 144 12.07 -7.83 -4.71
C LEU A 144 12.02 -9.26 -5.26
N ILE A 145 11.31 -9.48 -6.38
CA ILE A 145 11.18 -10.81 -6.98
C ILE A 145 12.52 -11.34 -7.44
N THR A 146 13.29 -10.54 -8.19
CA THR A 146 14.61 -10.95 -8.70
C THR A 146 15.60 -11.24 -7.58
N HIS A 147 15.67 -10.37 -6.57
CA HIS A 147 16.54 -10.56 -5.40
C HIS A 147 16.15 -11.82 -4.61
N THR A 148 14.86 -12.07 -4.40
CA THR A 148 14.41 -13.31 -3.74
C THR A 148 14.80 -14.55 -4.52
N ILE A 149 14.60 -14.56 -5.84
CA ILE A 149 14.89 -15.73 -6.68
C ILE A 149 16.39 -16.00 -6.75
N PHE A 150 17.21 -14.99 -7.06
CA PHE A 150 18.64 -15.18 -7.27
C PHE A 150 19.43 -15.35 -5.99
N TYR A 151 19.15 -14.54 -4.97
CA TYR A 151 19.94 -14.55 -3.73
C TYR A 151 19.44 -15.60 -2.74
N TYR A 152 18.12 -15.69 -2.55
CA TYR A 152 17.53 -16.60 -1.57
C TYR A 152 16.96 -17.90 -2.17
N GLY A 153 16.88 -18.04 -3.49
CA GLY A 153 16.24 -19.21 -4.13
C GLY A 153 16.83 -20.55 -3.70
N LYS A 154 18.16 -20.67 -3.62
CA LYS A 154 18.84 -21.89 -3.16
C LYS A 154 18.53 -22.20 -1.69
N ASP A 155 18.52 -21.18 -0.85
CA ASP A 155 18.21 -21.31 0.57
C ASP A 155 16.74 -21.69 0.79
N ILE A 156 15.82 -21.08 0.04
CA ILE A 156 14.39 -21.43 0.05
C ILE A 156 14.20 -22.90 -0.29
N LEU A 157 14.84 -23.40 -1.35
CA LEU A 157 14.74 -24.81 -1.74
C LEU A 157 15.36 -25.73 -0.70
N LYS A 158 16.51 -25.36 -0.14
CA LYS A 158 17.17 -26.13 0.94
C LYS A 158 16.27 -26.21 2.16
N HIS A 159 15.71 -25.09 2.62
CA HIS A 159 14.82 -25.03 3.77
C HIS A 159 13.46 -25.68 3.51
N ALA A 160 12.93 -25.61 2.29
CA ALA A 160 11.72 -26.35 1.92
C ALA A 160 11.94 -27.86 2.08
N LYS A 161 13.10 -28.39 1.63
CA LYS A 161 13.44 -29.81 1.77
C LYS A 161 13.77 -30.21 3.22
N THR A 162 14.52 -29.40 3.95
CA THR A 162 14.98 -29.74 5.31
C THR A 162 13.96 -29.43 6.41
N SER A 163 12.96 -28.57 6.17
CA SER A 163 11.92 -28.23 7.15
C SER A 163 11.13 -29.45 7.65
N LEU A 164 11.04 -30.50 6.83
CA LEU A 164 10.43 -31.78 7.18
C LEU A 164 11.34 -32.68 8.03
N GLN A 165 12.65 -32.47 8.01
CA GLN A 165 13.65 -33.38 8.59
C GLN A 165 14.39 -32.80 9.81
N HIS A 166 14.58 -31.48 9.89
CA HIS A 166 15.53 -30.84 10.82
C HIS A 166 14.89 -30.11 12.02
N ARG A 167 13.63 -30.36 12.36
CA ARG A 167 12.97 -29.75 13.54
C ARG A 167 13.66 -30.05 14.88
N GLN A 168 14.60 -31.00 14.95
CA GLN A 168 15.10 -31.56 16.20
C GLN A 168 16.40 -30.94 16.76
N ASN A 169 17.09 -30.06 16.01
CA ASN A 169 18.43 -29.58 16.44
C ASN A 169 18.43 -28.18 17.11
N ASP A 170 17.31 -27.44 17.11
CA ASP A 170 17.19 -26.14 17.80
C ASP A 170 16.57 -26.33 19.19
N ILE A 171 17.21 -25.77 20.22
CA ILE A 171 16.72 -25.81 21.61
C ILE A 171 15.33 -25.20 21.75
N HIS A 172 14.99 -24.19 20.93
CA HIS A 172 13.64 -23.63 20.97
C HIS A 172 12.60 -24.61 20.45
N CYS A 173 12.92 -25.38 19.41
CA CYS A 173 12.05 -26.41 18.85
C CYS A 173 11.90 -27.59 19.83
N LEU A 174 13.00 -27.99 20.49
CA LEU A 174 12.97 -29.03 21.53
C LEU A 174 12.03 -28.65 22.68
N LEU A 175 12.16 -27.43 23.20
CA LEU A 175 11.27 -26.90 24.24
C LEU A 175 9.82 -26.74 23.77
N MET A 176 9.61 -26.53 22.46
CA MET A 176 8.28 -26.42 21.87
C MET A 176 7.61 -27.76 21.58
N SER A 177 8.37 -28.85 21.47
CA SER A 177 7.85 -30.19 21.16
C SER A 177 6.81 -30.71 22.17
N LYS A 178 6.83 -30.18 23.41
CA LYS A 178 5.82 -30.44 24.45
C LYS A 178 4.42 -29.92 24.08
N TYR A 179 4.34 -28.87 23.26
CA TYR A 179 3.06 -28.28 22.86
C TYR A 179 2.56 -28.91 21.58
N SER A 180 1.28 -29.32 21.58
CA SER A 180 0.66 -29.82 20.36
C SER A 180 0.44 -28.70 19.34
N GLU A 181 0.79 -28.98 18.09
CA GLU A 181 0.54 -28.05 16.99
C GLU A 181 -0.97 -27.87 16.76
N ALA A 182 -1.35 -26.71 16.23
CA ALA A 182 -2.70 -26.50 15.75
C ALA A 182 -2.90 -27.35 14.49
N PRO A 183 -3.97 -28.16 14.43
CA PRO A 183 -4.18 -29.03 13.29
C PRO A 183 -4.41 -28.20 12.02
N GLN A 184 -3.78 -28.60 10.92
CA GLN A 184 -3.76 -27.83 9.67
C GLN A 184 -5.17 -27.62 9.09
N TRP A 185 -6.10 -28.55 9.32
CA TRP A 185 -7.48 -28.44 8.83
C TRP A 185 -8.22 -27.22 9.39
N LEU A 186 -7.89 -26.74 10.59
CA LEU A 186 -8.50 -25.52 11.14
C LEU A 186 -8.15 -24.28 10.29
N TYR A 187 -6.91 -24.21 9.78
CA TYR A 187 -6.50 -23.12 8.89
C TYR A 187 -7.26 -23.20 7.56
N TRP A 188 -7.44 -24.40 7.02
CA TRP A 188 -8.23 -24.62 5.80
C TRP A 188 -9.71 -24.25 5.99
N ILE A 189 -10.31 -24.59 7.13
CA ILE A 189 -11.70 -24.19 7.44
C ILE A 189 -11.82 -22.66 7.52
N VAL A 190 -10.96 -21.98 8.27
CA VAL A 190 -11.01 -20.52 8.37
C VAL A 190 -10.78 -19.87 7.01
N SER A 191 -9.83 -20.38 6.22
CA SER A 191 -9.56 -19.86 4.87
C SER A 191 -10.73 -20.07 3.91
N THR A 192 -11.39 -21.22 3.97
CA THR A 192 -12.55 -21.53 3.10
C THR A 192 -13.76 -20.70 3.48
N ILE A 193 -14.04 -20.52 4.78
CA ILE A 193 -15.09 -19.61 5.25
C ILE A 193 -14.80 -18.17 4.80
N GLY A 194 -13.56 -17.71 4.92
CA GLY A 194 -13.14 -16.39 4.44
C GLY A 194 -13.30 -16.21 2.93
N PHE A 195 -12.96 -17.24 2.15
CA PHE A 195 -13.11 -17.20 0.69
C PHE A 195 -14.59 -17.18 0.26
N VAL A 196 -15.41 -18.07 0.83
CA VAL A 196 -16.85 -18.15 0.51
C VAL A 196 -17.59 -16.87 0.91
N SER A 197 -17.30 -16.32 2.09
CA SER A 197 -17.88 -15.03 2.50
C SER A 197 -17.44 -13.89 1.57
N GLY A 198 -16.19 -13.89 1.10
CA GLY A 198 -15.72 -12.92 0.11
C GLY A 198 -16.45 -13.02 -1.23
N CYS A 199 -16.66 -14.23 -1.75
CA CYS A 199 -17.45 -14.46 -2.96
C CYS A 199 -18.90 -13.95 -2.80
N PHE A 200 -19.52 -14.24 -1.65
CA PHE A 200 -20.88 -13.79 -1.34
C PHE A 200 -21.00 -12.26 -1.32
N ILE A 201 -20.06 -11.58 -0.65
CA ILE A 201 -20.03 -10.11 -0.56
C ILE A 201 -19.82 -9.49 -1.94
N CYS A 202 -18.91 -10.03 -2.75
CA CYS A 202 -18.65 -9.51 -4.10
C CYS A 202 -19.87 -9.65 -5.01
N HIS A 203 -20.56 -10.79 -4.93
CA HIS A 203 -21.76 -11.05 -5.73
C HIS A 203 -22.94 -10.16 -5.32
N TYR A 204 -23.26 -10.13 -4.02
CA TYR A 204 -24.41 -9.36 -3.52
C TYR A 204 -24.17 -7.85 -3.57
N GLY A 205 -22.96 -7.41 -3.23
CA GLY A 205 -22.56 -6.01 -3.23
C GLY A 205 -22.32 -5.41 -4.62
N LYS A 206 -22.38 -6.22 -5.70
CA LYS A 206 -22.07 -5.81 -7.08
C LYS A 206 -20.76 -4.99 -7.19
N LEU A 207 -19.77 -5.34 -6.38
CA LEU A 207 -18.48 -4.64 -6.30
C LEU A 207 -17.59 -5.06 -7.46
N MET A 208 -17.39 -6.38 -7.60
CA MET A 208 -16.69 -7.02 -8.71
C MET A 208 -17.29 -8.41 -8.96
N PRO A 209 -17.17 -8.95 -10.17
CA PRO A 209 -17.44 -10.37 -10.40
C PRO A 209 -16.56 -11.21 -9.47
N TRP A 210 -17.17 -12.16 -8.76
CA TRP A 210 -16.50 -12.97 -7.74
C TRP A 210 -15.36 -13.82 -8.32
N GLU A 211 -15.38 -14.09 -9.63
CA GLU A 211 -14.34 -14.81 -10.37
C GLU A 211 -12.95 -14.18 -10.22
N TYR A 212 -12.87 -12.85 -10.10
CA TYR A 212 -11.59 -12.14 -9.92
C TYR A 212 -10.93 -12.43 -8.57
N LEU A 213 -11.65 -12.97 -7.58
CA LEU A 213 -11.05 -13.46 -6.33
C LEU A 213 -10.10 -14.63 -6.58
N TYR A 214 -10.34 -15.46 -7.60
CA TYR A 214 -9.41 -16.53 -7.97
C TYR A 214 -8.06 -16.02 -8.46
N ILE A 215 -7.97 -14.75 -8.88
CA ILE A 215 -6.72 -14.11 -9.30
C ILE A 215 -6.12 -13.34 -8.12
N SER A 216 -6.94 -12.61 -7.37
CA SER A 216 -6.49 -11.80 -6.22
C SER A 216 -5.85 -12.65 -5.11
N VAL A 217 -6.48 -13.76 -4.73
CA VAL A 217 -6.03 -14.59 -3.60
C VAL A 217 -4.65 -15.22 -3.88
N PRO A 218 -4.42 -15.91 -5.01
CA PRO A 218 -3.10 -16.44 -5.36
C PRO A 218 -2.03 -15.35 -5.51
N LEU A 219 -2.38 -14.18 -6.05
CA LEU A 219 -1.44 -13.06 -6.17
C LEU A 219 -0.93 -12.63 -4.79
N GLY A 220 -1.83 -12.54 -3.80
CA GLY A 220 -1.48 -12.24 -2.42
C GLY A 220 -0.60 -13.31 -1.79
N ILE A 221 -0.95 -14.59 -1.98
CA ILE A 221 -0.17 -15.73 -1.46
C ILE A 221 1.22 -15.79 -2.08
N LEU A 222 1.34 -15.61 -3.40
CA LEU A 222 2.62 -15.65 -4.11
C LEU A 222 3.54 -14.52 -3.63
N SER A 223 2.98 -13.33 -3.37
CA SER A 223 3.73 -12.18 -2.87
C SER A 223 4.23 -12.35 -1.44
N LEU A 224 3.67 -13.28 -0.66
CA LEU A 224 4.01 -13.46 0.74
C LEU A 224 5.45 -13.94 0.95
N LEU A 225 5.91 -14.89 0.14
CA LEU A 225 7.24 -15.47 0.28
C LEU A 225 8.36 -14.42 0.09
N PRO A 226 8.41 -13.66 -1.02
CA PRO A 226 9.46 -12.66 -1.21
C PRO A 226 9.39 -11.54 -0.18
N THR A 227 8.18 -11.02 0.09
CA THR A 227 8.01 -9.92 1.06
C THR A 227 8.32 -10.37 2.49
N GLY A 228 8.00 -11.62 2.83
CA GLY A 228 8.25 -12.19 4.14
C GLY A 228 9.75 -12.38 4.43
N ILE A 229 10.53 -12.82 3.45
CA ILE A 229 11.98 -12.98 3.62
C ILE A 229 12.66 -11.62 3.82
N ILE A 230 12.31 -10.62 3.01
CA ILE A 230 12.88 -9.29 3.16
C ILE A 230 12.49 -8.70 4.51
N ASN A 231 11.20 -8.69 4.85
CA ASN A 231 10.73 -8.16 6.13
C ASN A 231 11.38 -8.88 7.33
N ALA A 232 11.60 -10.20 7.25
CA ALA A 232 12.26 -10.94 8.32
C ALA A 232 13.75 -10.56 8.51
N LYS A 233 14.43 -10.04 7.49
CA LYS A 233 15.85 -9.67 7.52
C LYS A 233 16.08 -8.18 7.74
N THR A 234 15.27 -7.34 7.11
CA THR A 234 15.42 -5.89 7.12
C THR A 234 14.45 -5.21 8.07
N ASN A 235 13.41 -5.90 8.57
CA ASN A 235 12.31 -5.28 9.31
C ASN A 235 11.55 -4.21 8.49
N ILE A 236 11.67 -4.25 7.16
CA ILE A 236 10.96 -3.36 6.24
C ILE A 236 9.86 -4.16 5.53
N PHE A 237 8.63 -3.66 5.61
CA PHE A 237 7.51 -4.21 4.87
C PHE A 237 7.36 -3.50 3.52
N ILE A 238 7.42 -4.26 2.44
CA ILE A 238 7.17 -3.75 1.08
C ILE A 238 5.70 -4.03 0.75
N ASP A 239 4.95 -2.96 0.56
CA ASP A 239 3.55 -3.01 0.13
C ASP A 239 3.49 -3.36 -1.37
N LEU A 240 2.45 -4.07 -1.81
CA LEU A 240 2.19 -4.41 -3.22
C LEU A 240 0.99 -3.68 -3.82
N THR A 241 0.38 -2.76 -3.08
CA THR A 241 -0.90 -2.16 -3.47
C THR A 241 -0.87 -1.54 -4.87
N ASN A 242 0.14 -0.75 -5.24
CA ASN A 242 0.11 -0.11 -6.58
C ASN A 242 0.15 -1.11 -7.74
N VAL A 243 0.78 -2.28 -7.55
CA VAL A 243 0.81 -3.33 -8.58
C VAL A 243 -0.50 -4.07 -8.65
N THR A 244 -1.11 -4.37 -7.50
CA THR A 244 -2.43 -5.01 -7.48
C THR A 244 -3.47 -4.11 -8.14
N VAL A 245 -3.38 -2.80 -7.90
CA VAL A 245 -4.21 -1.76 -8.56
C VAL A 245 -4.03 -1.71 -10.06
N LEU A 246 -2.79 -1.82 -10.54
CA LEU A 246 -2.52 -1.88 -11.96
C LEU A 246 -3.15 -3.12 -12.58
N VAL A 247 -2.93 -4.28 -11.96
CA VAL A 247 -3.49 -5.56 -12.43
C VAL A 247 -5.02 -5.52 -12.41
N SER A 248 -5.66 -5.06 -11.34
CA SER A 248 -7.12 -4.95 -11.32
C SER A 248 -7.69 -3.84 -12.18
N GLY A 249 -6.95 -2.75 -12.40
CA GLY A 249 -7.34 -1.71 -13.36
C GLY A 249 -7.45 -2.25 -14.78
N LEU A 250 -6.52 -3.12 -15.17
CA LEU A 250 -6.52 -3.80 -16.47
C LEU A 250 -7.61 -4.87 -16.58
N LEU A 251 -7.86 -5.62 -15.50
CA LEU A 251 -8.87 -6.69 -15.47
C LEU A 251 -10.31 -6.15 -15.36
N LEU A 252 -10.51 -5.04 -14.65
CA LEU A 252 -11.81 -4.43 -14.36
C LEU A 252 -11.82 -2.96 -14.85
N PRO A 253 -11.75 -2.73 -16.17
CA PRO A 253 -11.63 -1.38 -16.71
C PRO A 253 -12.90 -0.57 -16.40
N GLY A 254 -12.71 0.65 -15.87
CA GLY A 254 -13.81 1.55 -15.50
C GLY A 254 -14.59 1.21 -14.23
N ASN A 255 -14.30 0.10 -13.53
CA ASN A 255 -14.93 -0.25 -12.25
C ASN A 255 -14.02 0.09 -11.05
N ILE A 256 -14.27 1.24 -10.42
CA ILE A 256 -13.47 1.73 -9.28
C ILE A 256 -13.66 0.86 -8.05
N ALA A 257 -14.92 0.51 -7.74
CA ALA A 257 -15.25 -0.30 -6.58
C ALA A 257 -14.59 -1.68 -6.68
N GLY A 258 -14.59 -2.27 -7.88
CA GLY A 258 -13.91 -3.53 -8.15
C GLY A 258 -12.39 -3.42 -8.02
N ASN A 259 -11.79 -2.36 -8.55
CA ASN A 259 -10.35 -2.11 -8.44
C ASN A 259 -9.90 -2.00 -6.97
N TYR A 260 -10.68 -1.28 -6.15
CA TYR A 260 -10.44 -1.17 -4.71
C TYR A 260 -10.61 -2.51 -4.00
N THR A 261 -11.68 -3.24 -4.31
CA THR A 261 -11.98 -4.53 -3.66
C THR A 261 -10.90 -5.57 -3.98
N PHE A 262 -10.47 -5.69 -5.23
CA PHE A 262 -9.38 -6.61 -5.62
C PHE A 262 -8.06 -6.29 -4.89
N SER A 263 -7.70 -5.00 -4.86
CA SER A 263 -6.45 -4.56 -4.24
C SER A 263 -6.46 -4.78 -2.73
N THR A 264 -7.59 -4.52 -2.07
CA THR A 264 -7.75 -4.71 -0.63
C THR A 264 -7.71 -6.18 -0.22
N TYR A 265 -8.31 -7.10 -0.97
CA TYR A 265 -8.17 -8.54 -0.69
C TYR A 265 -6.72 -8.98 -0.75
N THR A 266 -6.01 -8.59 -1.82
CA THR A 266 -4.60 -8.96 -2.01
C THR A 266 -3.72 -8.42 -0.87
N TRP A 267 -3.88 -7.15 -0.53
CA TRP A 267 -3.14 -6.48 0.53
C TRP A 267 -3.46 -7.06 1.92
N LEU A 268 -4.73 -7.33 2.22
CA LEU A 268 -5.14 -7.91 3.51
C LEU A 268 -4.56 -9.31 3.69
N ILE A 269 -4.60 -10.16 2.67
CA ILE A 269 -4.03 -11.51 2.73
C ILE A 269 -2.54 -11.43 3.10
N GLN A 270 -1.78 -10.60 2.39
CA GLN A 270 -0.36 -10.40 2.64
C GLN A 270 -0.09 -9.91 4.07
N ASN A 271 -0.77 -8.84 4.50
CA ASN A 271 -0.56 -8.26 5.82
C ASN A 271 -0.95 -9.21 6.95
N ARG A 272 -2.14 -9.83 6.87
CA ARG A 272 -2.64 -10.72 7.92
C ARG A 272 -1.77 -11.95 8.08
N ALA A 273 -1.30 -12.51 6.97
CA ALA A 273 -0.39 -13.65 7.03
C ALA A 273 1.00 -13.24 7.58
N MET A 274 1.52 -12.06 7.26
CA MET A 274 2.74 -11.54 7.89
C MET A 274 2.60 -11.30 9.40
N TYR A 275 1.47 -10.75 9.86
CA TYR A 275 1.19 -10.61 11.29
C TYR A 275 1.08 -11.96 11.99
N LEU A 276 0.39 -12.94 11.38
CA LEU A 276 0.30 -14.31 11.91
C LEU A 276 1.69 -14.92 12.05
N LEU A 277 2.54 -14.84 11.02
CA LEU A 277 3.92 -15.34 11.04
C LEU A 277 4.75 -14.68 12.14
N ARG A 278 4.68 -13.35 12.27
CA ARG A 278 5.38 -12.60 13.32
C ARG A 278 4.97 -13.07 14.71
N ASN A 279 3.66 -13.22 14.94
CA ASN A 279 3.12 -13.63 16.23
C ASN A 279 3.43 -15.11 16.55
N LEU A 280 3.40 -16.00 15.56
CA LEU A 280 3.79 -17.40 15.74
C LEU A 280 5.27 -17.51 16.13
N LYS A 281 6.15 -16.75 15.47
CA LYS A 281 7.58 -16.72 15.79
C LYS A 281 7.84 -16.15 17.18
N PHE A 282 7.17 -15.06 17.53
CA PHE A 282 7.24 -14.45 18.86
C PHE A 282 6.84 -15.46 19.95
N ALA A 283 5.72 -16.15 19.75
CA ALA A 283 5.24 -17.13 20.70
C ALA A 283 6.12 -18.38 20.80
N HIS A 284 6.76 -18.79 19.70
CA HIS A 284 7.77 -19.85 19.70
C HIS A 284 8.96 -19.51 20.62
N TYR A 285 9.35 -18.22 20.68
CA TYR A 285 10.35 -17.73 21.62
C TYR A 285 9.83 -17.66 23.06
N MET A 286 8.60 -17.17 23.26
CA MET A 286 7.97 -17.03 24.58
C MET A 286 7.41 -18.32 25.19
N LYS A 287 7.49 -19.43 24.48
CA LYS A 287 6.98 -20.74 24.93
C LYS A 287 5.46 -20.80 25.11
N ILE A 288 4.71 -20.10 24.25
CA ILE A 288 3.24 -20.13 24.23
C ILE A 288 2.76 -21.19 23.23
N SER A 289 1.71 -21.93 23.58
CA SER A 289 1.20 -23.02 22.74
C SER A 289 0.63 -22.52 21.40
N PRO A 290 0.92 -23.19 20.26
CA PRO A 290 0.42 -22.79 18.95
C PRO A 290 -1.11 -22.68 18.84
N ARG A 291 -1.84 -23.57 19.54
CA ARG A 291 -3.31 -23.58 19.57
C ARG A 291 -3.89 -22.34 20.25
N ALA A 292 -3.29 -21.91 21.36
CA ALA A 292 -3.74 -20.71 22.07
C ALA A 292 -3.57 -19.46 21.19
N ILE A 293 -2.44 -19.35 20.49
CA ILE A 293 -2.17 -18.23 19.57
C ILE A 293 -3.22 -18.20 18.46
N PHE A 294 -3.50 -19.34 17.83
CA PHE A 294 -4.47 -19.43 16.75
C PHE A 294 -5.86 -18.94 17.20
N SER A 295 -6.36 -19.45 18.33
CA SER A 295 -7.67 -19.06 18.87
C SER A 295 -7.71 -17.58 19.26
N ILE A 296 -6.68 -17.08 19.95
CA ILE A 296 -6.59 -15.68 20.38
C ILE A 296 -6.57 -14.75 19.15
N GLN A 297 -5.79 -15.08 18.12
CA GLN A 297 -5.72 -14.27 16.91
C GLN A 297 -7.04 -14.22 16.16
N LEU A 298 -7.77 -15.34 16.10
CA LEU A 298 -9.09 -15.39 15.46
C LEU A 298 -10.08 -14.49 16.21
N ILE A 299 -10.13 -14.59 17.55
CA ILE A 299 -11.00 -13.77 18.39
C ILE A 299 -10.65 -12.28 18.25
N ILE A 300 -9.37 -11.92 18.32
CA ILE A 300 -8.92 -10.53 18.20
C ILE A 300 -9.20 -9.98 16.79
N ALA A 301 -9.05 -10.79 15.74
CA ALA A 301 -9.33 -10.36 14.38
C ALA A 301 -10.82 -9.99 14.21
N LEU A 302 -11.72 -10.84 14.72
CA LEU A 302 -13.16 -10.57 14.71
C LEU A 302 -13.50 -9.32 15.52
N LEU A 303 -13.01 -9.24 16.76
CA LEU A 303 -13.26 -8.08 17.62
C LEU A 303 -12.72 -6.77 17.02
N SER A 304 -11.49 -6.79 16.50
CA SER A 304 -10.88 -5.61 15.86
C SER A 304 -11.65 -5.19 14.60
N SER A 305 -12.16 -6.14 13.82
CA SER A 305 -12.97 -5.83 12.64
C SER A 305 -14.28 -5.13 13.01
N ALA A 306 -14.97 -5.62 14.05
CA ALA A 306 -16.21 -5.03 14.54
C ALA A 306 -15.97 -3.61 15.09
N ILE A 307 -14.95 -3.43 15.92
CA ILE A 307 -14.61 -2.11 16.49
C ILE A 307 -14.25 -1.12 15.37
N ARG A 308 -13.43 -1.52 14.39
CA ARG A 308 -13.05 -0.65 13.27
C ARG A 308 -14.27 -0.24 12.45
N TYR A 309 -15.20 -1.16 12.19
CA TYR A 309 -16.45 -0.85 11.50
C TYR A 309 -17.30 0.15 12.28
N CYS A 310 -17.53 -0.11 13.58
CA CYS A 310 -18.32 0.78 14.43
C CYS A 310 -17.72 2.19 14.52
N ILE A 311 -16.39 2.30 14.72
CA ILE A 311 -15.71 3.60 14.77
C ILE A 311 -15.81 4.31 13.43
N SER A 312 -15.63 3.58 12.32
CA SER A 312 -15.75 4.19 10.98
C SER A 312 -17.15 4.75 10.72
N GLN A 313 -18.20 4.01 11.08
CA GLN A 313 -19.58 4.50 10.96
C GLN A 313 -19.84 5.69 11.87
N TYR A 314 -19.45 5.57 13.15
CA TYR A 314 -19.60 6.66 14.12
C TYR A 314 -18.92 7.95 13.66
N LEU A 315 -17.71 7.87 13.11
CA LEU A 315 -17.00 9.04 12.59
C LEU A 315 -17.74 9.66 11.41
N MET A 316 -18.21 8.85 10.44
CA MET A 316 -18.96 9.34 9.28
C MET A 316 -20.29 10.00 9.68
N ASP A 317 -20.98 9.48 10.70
CA ASP A 317 -22.26 10.02 11.18
C ASP A 317 -22.09 11.27 12.07
N SER A 318 -21.00 11.36 12.84
CA SER A 318 -20.83 12.41 13.86
C SER A 318 -20.16 13.68 13.35
N ILE A 319 -19.34 13.59 12.30
CA ILE A 319 -18.55 14.73 11.81
C ILE A 319 -18.94 15.02 10.35
N GLU A 320 -19.71 16.09 10.17
CA GLU A 320 -20.08 16.59 8.84
C GLU A 320 -18.83 17.05 8.06
N GLY A 321 -18.71 16.61 6.81
CA GLY A 321 -17.62 17.01 5.91
C GLY A 321 -16.24 16.42 6.23
N ILE A 322 -16.18 15.25 6.88
CA ILE A 322 -14.96 14.43 6.97
C ILE A 322 -14.34 14.25 5.59
N CYS A 323 -13.03 14.44 5.48
CA CYS A 323 -12.28 14.33 4.23
C CYS A 323 -12.63 15.35 3.12
N GLU A 324 -13.53 16.31 3.35
CA GLU A 324 -13.94 17.32 2.34
C GLU A 324 -13.57 18.75 2.76
N SER A 325 -14.24 19.29 3.79
CA SER A 325 -14.15 20.72 4.15
C SER A 325 -13.42 21.00 5.46
N ASN A 326 -13.20 19.97 6.29
CA ASN A 326 -12.63 20.16 7.62
C ASN A 326 -11.10 20.10 7.58
N LYS A 327 -10.45 21.25 7.79
CA LYS A 327 -8.97 21.38 7.81
C LYS A 327 -8.29 20.50 8.87
N ASN A 328 -9.02 20.08 9.91
CA ASN A 328 -8.45 19.24 10.98
C ASN A 328 -8.49 17.74 10.63
N TRP A 329 -9.36 17.32 9.70
CA TRP A 329 -9.55 15.93 9.30
C TRP A 329 -9.24 15.74 7.82
N LEU A 330 -7.98 16.02 7.47
CA LEU A 330 -7.45 15.87 6.12
C LEU A 330 -7.14 14.39 5.85
N CYS A 331 -8.01 13.70 5.12
CA CYS A 331 -7.84 12.29 4.75
C CYS A 331 -6.90 12.12 3.55
N THR A 332 -5.70 12.69 3.64
CA THR A 332 -4.75 12.79 2.53
C THR A 332 -4.39 11.44 1.92
N ASN A 333 -4.17 10.42 2.75
CA ASN A 333 -3.87 9.06 2.28
C ASN A 333 -5.05 8.44 1.53
N VAL A 334 -6.27 8.56 2.07
CA VAL A 334 -7.48 8.01 1.45
C VAL A 334 -7.76 8.70 0.12
N GLN A 335 -7.63 10.03 0.08
CA GLN A 335 -7.77 10.82 -1.14
C GLN A 335 -6.75 10.40 -2.20
N THR A 336 -5.46 10.34 -1.84
CA THR A 336 -4.38 9.95 -2.76
C THR A 336 -4.61 8.56 -3.33
N MET A 337 -4.97 7.59 -2.48
CA MET A 337 -5.28 6.25 -2.93
C MET A 337 -6.50 6.23 -3.84
N SER A 338 -7.61 6.88 -3.45
CA SER A 338 -8.83 6.96 -4.27
C SER A 338 -8.57 7.55 -5.67
N HIS A 339 -7.74 8.60 -5.73
CA HIS A 339 -7.34 9.20 -7.00
C HIS A 339 -6.43 8.28 -7.80
N THR A 340 -5.53 7.54 -7.17
CA THR A 340 -4.64 6.58 -7.85
C THR A 340 -5.45 5.41 -8.45
N PHE A 341 -6.37 4.82 -7.67
CA PHE A 341 -7.25 3.75 -8.12
C PHE A 341 -8.14 4.17 -9.28
N SER A 342 -8.72 5.38 -9.19
CA SER A 342 -9.57 5.92 -10.25
C SER A 342 -8.78 6.23 -11.52
N SER A 343 -7.62 6.85 -11.36
CA SER A 343 -6.70 7.18 -12.44
C SER A 343 -6.29 5.95 -13.24
N ILE A 344 -5.84 4.90 -12.55
CA ILE A 344 -5.37 3.66 -13.18
C ILE A 344 -6.54 2.90 -13.83
N SER A 345 -7.69 2.82 -13.18
CA SER A 345 -8.89 2.19 -13.76
C SER A 345 -9.37 2.92 -15.02
N LYS A 346 -9.29 4.26 -15.04
CA LYS A 346 -9.64 5.09 -16.19
C LYS A 346 -8.64 4.93 -17.34
N TYR A 347 -7.33 5.02 -17.06
CA TYR A 347 -6.30 4.85 -18.09
C TYR A 347 -6.31 3.46 -18.70
N SER A 348 -6.47 2.42 -17.88
CA SER A 348 -6.56 1.02 -18.35
C SER A 348 -7.75 0.83 -19.29
N TYR A 349 -8.89 1.47 -19.00
CA TYR A 349 -10.04 1.47 -19.91
C TYR A 349 -9.72 2.19 -21.23
N LEU A 350 -9.11 3.37 -21.18
CA LEU A 350 -8.79 4.15 -22.39
C LEU A 350 -7.74 3.47 -23.29
N SER A 351 -6.75 2.77 -22.71
CA SER A 351 -5.72 2.05 -23.46
C SER A 351 -6.22 0.74 -24.08
N LEU A 352 -7.21 0.07 -23.46
CA LEU A 352 -7.75 -1.19 -23.97
C LEU A 352 -8.80 -1.01 -25.07
N PHE A 353 -9.44 0.15 -25.13
CA PHE A 353 -10.51 0.45 -26.09
C PHE A 353 -10.12 1.44 -27.19
N ASP A 354 -8.81 1.57 -27.49
CA ASP A 354 -8.26 2.42 -28.58
C ASP A 354 -8.93 3.81 -28.68
N LYS A 355 -8.91 4.55 -27.57
CA LYS A 355 -9.22 5.99 -27.56
C LYS A 355 -8.01 6.80 -27.04
N VAL A 356 -6.81 6.42 -27.46
CA VAL A 356 -5.56 7.16 -27.23
C VAL A 356 -5.15 7.89 -28.49
#